data_AF-A0A858RBD1-F1
#
_entry.id   AF-A0A858RBD1-F1
#
_cell.length_a   1.000
_cell.length_b   1.000
_cell.length_c   1.000
_cell.angle_alpha   90.00
_cell.angle_beta   90.00
_cell.angle_gamma   90.00
#
_symmetry.space_group_name_H-M   'P 1'
#
loop_
_entity.id
_entity.type
_entity.pdbx_description
1 polymer ?
#
loop_
_entity_poly.entity_id
_entity_poly.type
_entity_poly.pdbx_seq_one_letter_code
_entity_poly.pdbx_strand_id
1 'polypeptide(L)' 'MATMTFAKDVTASARIHREVLDQFAAIVRSHLSETQDAFARESLADLLDSISEQRAGFDALIAVAGPSLKLAA' A
#
# COMPACT_ATOMS: atom_id res chain seq x y z
N MET A 1 -19.62 12.86 18.13
CA MET A 1 -19.37 11.44 17.81
C MET A 1 -19.18 11.15 16.31
N ALA A 2 -19.13 12.13 15.40
CA ALA A 2 -18.92 11.86 13.97
C ALA A 2 -17.45 11.55 13.59
N THR A 3 -16.50 12.03 14.38
CA THR A 3 -15.07 12.02 14.02
C THR A 3 -14.43 10.63 14.01
N MET A 4 -14.96 9.69 14.80
CA MET A 4 -14.43 8.34 14.87
C MET A 4 -14.93 7.43 13.73
N THR A 5 -16.08 7.73 13.12
CA THR A 5 -16.65 6.87 12.06
C THR A 5 -15.92 7.04 10.74
N PHE A 6 -15.64 8.28 10.29
CA PHE A 6 -14.92 8.49 9.04
C PHE A 6 -13.50 7.93 9.09
N ALA A 7 -12.81 8.05 10.24
CA ALA A 7 -11.45 7.54 10.41
C ALA A 7 -11.41 6.01 10.29
N LYS A 8 -12.42 5.32 10.82
CA LYS A 8 -12.58 3.87 10.68
C LYS A 8 -12.81 3.46 9.22
N ASP A 9 -13.69 4.16 8.51
CA ASP A 9 -14.01 3.84 7.11
C ASP A 9 -12.81 4.10 6.18
N VAL A 10 -12.09 5.21 6.39
CA VAL A 10 -10.84 5.51 5.67
C VAL A 10 -9.79 4.45 5.95
N THR A 11 -9.61 4.04 7.20
CA THR A 11 -8.64 2.98 7.57
C THR A 11 -9.02 1.63 6.98
N ALA A 12 -10.31 1.29 6.94
CA ALA A 12 -10.80 0.07 6.30
C ALA A 12 -10.53 0.08 4.79
N SER A 13 -10.82 1.20 4.12
CA SER A 13 -10.51 1.39 2.70
C SER A 13 -9.01 1.32 2.41
N ALA A 14 -8.18 1.91 3.28
CA ALA A 14 -6.72 1.85 3.18
C ALA A 14 -6.18 0.42 3.24
N ARG A 15 -6.75 -0.43 4.12
CA ARG A 15 -6.38 -1.87 4.19
C ARG A 15 -6.69 -2.60 2.89
N ILE A 16 -7.85 -2.33 2.30
CA ILE A 16 -8.26 -2.93 1.01
C ILE A 16 -7.30 -2.47 -0.10
N HIS A 17 -7.00 -1.18 -0.20
CA HIS A 17 -6.06 -0.68 -1.21
C HIS A 17 -4.66 -1.29 -1.05
N ARG A 18 -4.17 -1.43 0.19
CA ARG A 18 -2.90 -2.09 0.49
C ARG A 18 -2.89 -3.55 0.02
N GLU A 19 -3.98 -4.27 0.19
CA GLU A 19 -4.11 -5.64 -0.32
C GLU A 19 -4.11 -5.69 -1.86
N VAL A 20 -4.81 -4.77 -2.52
CA VAL A 20 -4.78 -4.65 -3.98
C VAL A 20 -3.37 -4.35 -4.50
N LEU A 21 -2.61 -3.47 -3.81
CA LEU A 21 -1.22 -3.21 -4.15
C LEU A 21 -0.33 -4.45 -4.00
N ASP A 22 -0.54 -5.26 -2.96
CA ASP A 22 0.20 -6.52 -2.79
C ASP A 22 -0.08 -7.50 -3.95
N GLN A 23 -1.34 -7.62 -4.37
CA GLN A 23 -1.72 -8.46 -5.51
C GLN A 23 -1.14 -7.93 -6.83
N PHE A 24 -1.20 -6.61 -7.04
CA PHE A 24 -0.64 -6.00 -8.23
C PHE A 24 0.89 -6.15 -8.29
N ALA A 25 1.59 -5.97 -7.17
CA ALA A 25 3.03 -6.22 -7.08
C ALA A 25 3.38 -7.67 -7.43
N ALA A 26 2.58 -8.64 -7.01
CA ALA A 26 2.80 -10.04 -7.34
C ALA A 26 2.71 -10.29 -8.86
N ILE A 27 1.72 -9.69 -9.53
CA ILE A 27 1.57 -9.77 -11.00
C ILE A 27 2.78 -9.14 -11.70
N VAL A 28 3.19 -7.94 -11.29
CA VAL A 28 4.35 -7.24 -11.86
C VAL A 28 5.63 -8.06 -11.68
N ARG A 29 5.84 -8.67 -10.50
CA ARG A 29 6.99 -9.58 -10.25
C ARG A 29 6.97 -10.81 -11.15
N SER A 30 5.79 -11.40 -11.41
CA SER A 30 5.66 -12.52 -12.34
C SER A 30 6.16 -12.12 -13.73
N HIS A 31 5.64 -11.02 -14.28
CA HIS A 31 6.05 -10.54 -15.59
C HIS A 31 7.53 -10.13 -15.66
N LEU A 32 8.07 -9.52 -14.61
CA LEU A 32 9.48 -9.18 -14.52
C LEU A 32 10.38 -10.43 -14.58
N SER A 33 9.92 -11.55 -14.03
CA SER A 33 10.66 -12.82 -14.07
C SER A 33 10.65 -13.50 -15.44
N GLU A 34 9.61 -13.24 -16.24
CA GLU A 34 9.41 -13.85 -17.56
C GLU A 34 10.02 -13.03 -18.70
N THR A 35 10.07 -11.70 -18.55
CA THR A 35 10.51 -10.81 -19.64
C THR A 35 12.03 -10.73 -19.78
N GLN A 36 12.50 -10.80 -21.02
CA GLN A 36 13.90 -10.64 -21.41
C GLN A 36 14.19 -9.26 -22.02
N ASP A 37 13.16 -8.45 -22.29
CA ASP A 37 13.31 -7.11 -22.84
C ASP A 37 13.86 -6.14 -21.79
N ALA A 38 15.00 -5.51 -22.08
CA ALA A 38 15.72 -4.68 -21.10
C ALA A 38 14.90 -3.47 -20.63
N PHE A 39 14.19 -2.80 -21.55
CA PHE A 39 13.37 -1.64 -21.24
C PHE A 39 12.15 -2.03 -20.38
N ALA A 40 11.48 -3.12 -20.72
CA ALA A 40 10.37 -3.65 -19.93
C ALA A 40 10.84 -4.06 -18.52
N ARG A 41 12.03 -4.66 -18.38
CA ARG A 41 12.59 -5.02 -17.07
C ARG A 41 12.81 -3.79 -16.19
N GLU A 42 13.41 -2.75 -16.74
CA GLU A 42 13.64 -1.47 -16.04
C GLU A 42 12.29 -0.84 -15.63
N SER A 43 11.36 -0.74 -16.58
CA SER A 43 10.03 -0.17 -16.32
C SER A 43 9.24 -0.92 -15.24
N LEU A 44 9.31 -2.26 -15.23
CA LEU A 44 8.65 -3.09 -14.21
C LEU A 44 9.36 -2.99 -12.86
N ALA A 45 10.67 -2.78 -12.82
CA ALA A 45 11.40 -2.54 -11.58
C ALA A 45 11.00 -1.19 -10.96
N ASP A 46 10.98 -0.12 -11.76
CA ASP A 46 10.54 1.21 -11.33
C ASP A 46 9.07 1.20 -10.83
N LEU A 47 8.22 0.42 -11.49
CA LEU A 47 6.84 0.22 -11.07
C LEU A 47 6.77 -0.48 -9.70
N LEU A 48 7.61 -1.49 -9.44
CA LEU A 48 7.67 -2.15 -8.14
C LEU A 48 8.12 -1.21 -7.02
N ASP A 49 9.09 -0.33 -7.30
CA ASP A 49 9.54 0.68 -6.36
C ASP A 49 8.40 1.65 -6.01
N SER A 50 7.68 2.12 -7.03
CA SER A 50 6.50 2.97 -6.84
C SER A 50 5.40 2.30 -6.01
N ILE A 51 5.13 1.01 -6.25
CA ILE A 51 4.16 0.24 -5.46
C ILE A 51 4.63 0.08 -4.01
N SER A 52 5.93 -0.13 -3.80
CA SER A 52 6.54 -0.24 -2.47
C SER A 52 6.36 1.04 -1.66
N GLU A 53 6.56 2.20 -2.28
CA GLU A 53 6.34 3.50 -1.65
C GLU A 53 4.87 3.71 -1.26
N GLN A 54 3.93 3.42 -2.18
CA GLN A 54 2.49 3.53 -1.88
C GLN A 54 2.07 2.61 -0.74
N ARG A 55 2.60 1.37 -0.72
CA ARG A 55 2.36 0.41 0.35
C ARG A 55 2.87 0.93 1.70
N ALA A 56 4.05 1.52 1.74
CA ALA A 56 4.59 2.15 2.95
C ALA A 56 3.69 3.30 3.44
N GLY A 57 3.15 4.11 2.52
CA GLY A 57 2.18 5.16 2.84
C GLY A 57 0.90 4.63 3.48
N PHE A 58 0.32 3.56 2.93
CA PHE A 58 -0.86 2.91 3.53
C PHE A 58 -0.54 2.25 4.87
N ASP A 59 0.60 1.57 5.00
CA ASP A 59 1.02 0.97 6.27
C ASP A 59 1.19 2.04 7.37
N ALA A 60 1.74 3.21 7.03
CA ALA A 60 1.85 4.35 7.95
C ALA A 60 0.47 4.88 8.37
N LEU A 61 -0.45 5.07 7.41
CA LEU A 61 -1.83 5.49 7.71
C LEU A 61 -2.54 4.48 8.63
N ILE A 62 -2.41 3.18 8.34
CA ILE A 62 -3.02 2.11 9.12
C ILE A 62 -2.42 2.04 10.53
N ALA A 63 -1.12 2.26 10.68
CA ALA A 63 -0.44 2.27 11.98
C ALA A 63 -0.95 3.41 12.88
N VAL A 64 -1.17 4.61 12.32
CA VAL A 64 -1.73 5.76 13.04
C VAL A 64 -3.18 5.49 13.50
N ALA A 65 -3.93 4.64 12.79
CA ALA A 65 -5.28 4.25 13.15
C ALA A 65 -5.38 3.11 14.20
N GLY A 66 -4.24 2.59 14.69
CA GLY A 66 -4.19 1.62 15.78
C GLY A 66 -4.63 2.19 17.13
N PRO A 67 -4.83 1.35 18.16
CA PRO A 67 -5.38 1.77 19.45
C PRO A 67 -4.30 2.49 20.28
N SER A 68 -3.90 3.72 19.91
CA SER A 68 -3.08 4.61 20.75
C SER A 68 -3.08 6.05 20.24
N LEU A 69 -4.17 6.76 20.52
CA LEU A 69 -4.06 8.11 21.04
C LEU A 69 -4.75 8.10 22.40
N LYS A 70 -4.04 7.63 23.43
CA LYS A 70 -4.23 8.23 24.75
C LYS A 70 -3.76 9.67 24.59
N LEU A 71 -4.70 10.55 24.27
CA LEU A 71 -4.49 11.98 24.46
C LEU A 71 -4.13 12.13 25.94
N ALA A 72 -2.87 12.47 26.21
CA ALA A 72 -2.36 12.60 27.56
C ALA A 72 -3.21 13.62 28.31
N ALA A 73 -3.77 13.16 29.45
CA ALA A 73 -4.33 13.86 30.61
C ALA A 73 -4.96 15.25 30.40
#